data_AF-A0A0K8TW67-F1
#
_entry.id   AF-A0A0K8TW67-F1
#
_cell.length_a   1.000
_cell.length_b   1.000
_cell.length_c   1.000
_cell.angle_alpha   90.00
_cell.angle_beta   90.00
_cell.angle_gamma   90.00
#
_symmetry.space_group_name_H-M   'P 1'
#
loop_
_entity.id
_entity.type
_entity.pdbx_description
1 polymer ?
#
loop_
_entity_poly.entity_id
_entity_poly.type
_entity_poly.pdbx_seq_one_letter_code
_entity_poly.pdbx_strand_id
1 'polypeptide(L)'
;MYHFMATCAPEPLELSEKVQIPGHVRQYLKDFQLETLRFLHRHLANRDFCILNDESGLGKCVSTAVYLGVIAKNKTCIIVVQNDDELVASWQFHFDVLTNLTVGVLGSNTSILESPPNIIIAKWATLRSTIDGNKYNYDYIIIDNRGLMMSNNFCMSMLLSNYENKVNLIISSNDVTSDLKLLHNSLRLGGRLEHQYEQFKVFESKYKLPDSKDVLNKIADLEQYFLKREMISDFC
;
A
#
# COMPACT_ATOMS: atom_id res chain seq x y z
N MET A 1 22.64 11.77 3.64
CA MET A 1 23.23 11.04 2.49
C MET A 1 22.86 9.58 2.66
N TYR A 2 21.87 9.07 1.91
CA TYR A 2 21.52 7.65 1.96
C TYR A 2 22.65 6.86 1.28
N HIS A 3 23.30 5.95 2.02
CA HIS A 3 24.30 5.06 1.43
C HIS A 3 23.59 3.95 0.66
N PHE A 4 23.37 4.18 -0.64
CA PHE A 4 23.01 3.13 -1.60
C PHE A 4 24.26 2.26 -1.84
N MET A 5 24.52 1.32 -0.93
CA MET A 5 25.54 0.31 -1.16
C MET A 5 24.93 -0.83 -1.96
N ALA A 6 25.59 -1.20 -3.05
CA ALA A 6 25.18 -2.38 -3.81
C ALA A 6 25.31 -3.62 -2.91
N THR A 7 24.25 -4.41 -2.83
CA THR A 7 24.15 -5.66 -2.08
C THR A 7 24.53 -6.87 -2.93
N CYS A 8 24.49 -6.73 -4.26
CA CYS A 8 24.74 -7.80 -5.22
C CYS A 8 25.14 -7.23 -6.59
N ALA A 9 25.50 -8.11 -7.52
CA ALA A 9 25.72 -7.75 -8.92
C ALA A 9 24.43 -7.20 -9.57
N PRO A 10 24.54 -6.32 -10.58
CA PRO A 10 23.40 -5.70 -11.26
C PRO A 10 22.69 -6.66 -12.22
N GLU A 11 22.29 -7.81 -11.70
CA GLU A 11 21.48 -8.79 -12.39
C GLU A 11 19.99 -8.45 -12.22
N PRO A 12 19.19 -8.53 -13.29
CA PRO A 12 17.76 -8.29 -13.18
C PRO A 12 17.05 -9.31 -12.28
N LEU A 13 15.96 -8.89 -11.64
CA LEU A 13 15.04 -9.79 -10.97
C LEU A 13 13.83 -10.06 -11.88
N GLU A 14 13.72 -11.29 -12.36
CA GLU A 14 12.52 -11.75 -13.08
C GLU A 14 11.37 -12.02 -12.10
N LEU A 15 10.23 -11.36 -12.32
CA LEU A 15 8.98 -11.61 -11.61
C LEU A 15 8.00 -12.42 -12.47
N SER A 16 8.00 -12.21 -13.78
CA SER A 16 7.32 -13.01 -14.81
C SER A 16 7.91 -12.72 -16.20
N GLU A 17 7.46 -13.41 -17.25
CA GLU A 17 7.89 -13.17 -18.65
C GLU A 17 7.75 -11.70 -19.11
N LYS A 18 6.85 -10.93 -18.46
CA LYS A 18 6.55 -9.54 -18.86
C LYS A 18 6.99 -8.51 -17.82
N VAL A 19 7.44 -8.93 -16.63
CA VAL A 19 7.75 -8.04 -15.52
C VAL A 19 9.10 -8.39 -14.93
N GLN A 20 10.04 -7.45 -15.08
CA GLN A 20 11.42 -7.59 -14.67
C GLN A 20 11.88 -6.31 -13.96
N ILE A 21 12.52 -6.45 -12.80
CA ILE A 21 13.18 -5.33 -12.13
C ILE A 21 14.59 -5.17 -12.73
N PRO A 22 14.93 -3.97 -13.26
CA PRO A 22 16.25 -3.75 -13.84
C PRO A 22 17.39 -4.00 -12.84
N GLY A 23 18.46 -4.62 -13.31
CA GLY A 23 19.61 -4.97 -12.48
C GLY A 23 20.26 -3.78 -11.77
N HIS A 24 20.29 -2.60 -12.42
CA HIS A 24 20.83 -1.38 -11.82
C HIS A 24 20.02 -0.85 -10.64
N VAL A 25 18.74 -1.23 -10.51
CA VAL A 25 17.90 -0.96 -9.34
C VAL A 25 18.01 -2.10 -8.34
N ARG A 26 17.90 -3.35 -8.83
CA ARG A 26 17.96 -4.57 -8.01
C ARG A 26 19.20 -4.63 -7.14
N GLN A 27 20.35 -4.19 -7.66
CA GLN A 27 21.62 -4.21 -6.92
C GLN A 27 21.59 -3.45 -5.59
N TYR A 28 20.63 -2.54 -5.36
CA TYR A 28 20.52 -1.77 -4.12
C TYR A 28 19.44 -2.31 -3.16
N LEU A 29 18.73 -3.37 -3.55
CA LEU A 29 17.67 -3.97 -2.74
C LEU A 29 18.22 -5.10 -1.87
N LYS A 30 17.66 -5.23 -0.67
CA LYS A 30 17.94 -6.34 0.24
C LYS A 30 17.07 -7.55 -0.11
N ASP A 31 17.49 -8.75 0.28
CA ASP A 31 16.78 -10.00 -0.03
C ASP A 31 15.30 -9.97 0.41
N PHE A 32 15.01 -9.45 1.61
CA PHE A 32 13.62 -9.33 2.07
C PHE A 32 12.78 -8.39 1.19
N GLN A 33 13.38 -7.37 0.57
CA GLN A 33 12.69 -6.49 -0.37
C GLN A 33 12.43 -7.21 -1.69
N LEU A 34 13.30 -8.13 -2.11
CA LEU A 34 13.04 -8.99 -3.28
C LEU A 34 11.81 -9.88 -3.03
N GLU A 35 11.68 -10.43 -1.82
CA GLU A 35 10.49 -11.17 -1.42
C GLU A 35 9.23 -10.28 -1.36
N THR A 36 9.35 -9.04 -0.88
CA THR A 36 8.27 -8.04 -0.98
C THR A 36 7.87 -7.80 -2.44
N LEU A 37 8.82 -7.68 -3.37
CA LEU A 37 8.53 -7.50 -4.79
C LEU A 37 7.79 -8.71 -5.39
N ARG A 38 8.18 -9.94 -5.03
CA ARG A 38 7.47 -11.16 -5.44
C ARG A 38 6.06 -11.22 -4.85
N PHE A 39 5.89 -10.83 -3.59
CA PHE A 39 4.58 -10.71 -2.96
C PHE A 39 3.71 -9.69 -3.70
N LEU A 40 4.20 -8.47 -3.90
CA LEU A 40 3.48 -7.44 -4.66
C LEU A 40 3.12 -7.93 -6.06
N HIS A 41 4.00 -8.68 -6.72
CA HIS A 41 3.70 -9.25 -8.04
C HIS A 41 2.52 -10.20 -8.04
N ARG A 42 2.49 -11.16 -7.11
CA ARG A 42 1.42 -12.16 -7.00
C ARG A 42 0.03 -11.53 -6.86
N HIS A 43 -0.07 -10.37 -6.19
CA HIS A 43 -1.35 -9.69 -5.98
C HIS A 43 -1.63 -8.62 -7.05
N LEU A 44 -0.74 -7.65 -7.21
CA LEU A 44 -1.02 -6.48 -8.04
C LEU A 44 -0.99 -6.76 -9.55
N ALA A 45 -0.41 -7.88 -10.00
CA ALA A 45 -0.50 -8.30 -11.40
C ALA A 45 -1.96 -8.54 -11.83
N ASN A 46 -2.78 -9.11 -10.92
CA ASN A 46 -4.21 -9.35 -11.12
C ASN A 46 -5.10 -8.25 -10.54
N ARG A 47 -4.50 -7.13 -10.08
CA ARG A 47 -5.16 -6.05 -9.33
C ARG A 47 -5.81 -6.52 -8.02
N ASP A 48 -5.36 -7.64 -7.47
CA ASP A 48 -5.81 -8.12 -6.18
C ASP A 48 -5.35 -7.20 -5.04
N PHE A 49 -6.23 -7.01 -4.06
CA PHE A 49 -5.90 -6.30 -2.83
C PHE A 49 -4.88 -7.07 -1.97
N CYS A 50 -3.91 -6.34 -1.42
CA CYS A 50 -2.97 -6.83 -0.42
C CYS A 50 -2.60 -5.75 0.61
N ILE A 51 -1.99 -6.16 1.74
CA ILE A 51 -1.52 -5.27 2.80
C ILE A 51 -0.04 -5.56 3.06
N LEU A 52 0.80 -4.53 3.01
CA LEU A 52 2.17 -4.57 3.51
C LEU A 52 2.17 -4.11 4.97
N ASN A 53 2.11 -5.10 5.87
CA ASN A 53 2.01 -4.93 7.32
C ASN A 53 3.36 -5.16 8.04
N ASP A 54 4.47 -5.18 7.31
CA ASP A 54 5.80 -5.40 7.89
C ASP A 54 6.20 -4.26 8.84
N GLU A 55 7.22 -4.48 9.67
CA GLU A 55 7.75 -3.47 10.58
C GLU A 55 8.18 -2.17 9.87
N SER A 56 8.19 -1.07 10.63
CA SER A 56 8.72 0.21 10.17
C SER A 56 10.22 0.12 9.87
N GLY A 57 10.67 0.81 8.82
CA GLY A 57 12.09 0.84 8.44
C GLY A 57 12.53 -0.24 7.43
N LEU A 58 11.66 -1.21 7.08
CA LEU A 58 11.96 -2.25 6.08
C LEU A 58 11.79 -1.78 4.61
N GLY A 59 11.75 -0.47 4.36
CA GLY A 59 11.73 0.06 2.99
C GLY A 59 10.51 -0.34 2.15
N LYS A 60 9.31 -0.40 2.75
CA LYS A 60 8.06 -0.69 2.05
C LYS A 60 7.81 0.26 0.86
N CYS A 61 8.01 1.56 1.04
CA CYS A 61 7.86 2.56 -0.03
C CYS A 61 8.85 2.36 -1.16
N VAL A 62 10.10 1.99 -0.84
CA VAL A 62 11.12 1.66 -1.85
C VAL A 62 10.65 0.46 -2.69
N SER A 63 10.25 -0.63 -2.04
CA SER A 63 9.79 -1.84 -2.73
C SER A 63 8.55 -1.56 -3.59
N THR A 64 7.59 -0.79 -3.07
CA THR A 64 6.40 -0.38 -3.82
C THR A 64 6.74 0.52 -5.01
N ALA A 65 7.59 1.53 -4.83
CA ALA A 65 8.00 2.43 -5.91
C ALA A 65 8.73 1.67 -7.04
N VAL A 66 9.67 0.79 -6.67
CA VAL A 66 10.37 -0.07 -7.64
C VAL A 66 9.40 -0.96 -8.41
N TYR A 67 8.47 -1.61 -7.71
CA TYR A 67 7.49 -2.47 -8.35
C TYR A 67 6.57 -1.68 -9.30
N LEU A 68 6.03 -0.54 -8.86
CA LEU A 68 5.22 0.33 -9.71
C LEU A 68 6.02 0.83 -10.92
N GLY A 69 7.30 1.14 -10.75
CA GLY A 69 8.21 1.56 -11.82
C GLY A 69 8.23 0.63 -13.02
N VAL A 70 7.95 -0.67 -12.82
CA VAL A 70 7.93 -1.66 -13.89
C VAL A 70 6.52 -1.97 -14.40
N ILE A 71 5.48 -1.87 -13.56
CA ILE A 71 4.10 -2.25 -13.94
C ILE A 71 3.20 -1.08 -14.35
N ALA A 72 3.59 0.17 -14.05
CA ALA A 72 2.73 1.35 -14.20
C ALA A 72 3.12 2.30 -15.35
N LYS A 73 4.01 1.89 -16.27
CA LYS A 73 4.50 2.74 -17.37
C LYS A 73 3.40 3.38 -18.23
N ASN A 74 2.29 2.67 -18.44
CA ASN A 74 1.14 3.14 -19.22
C ASN A 74 -0.15 3.16 -18.38
N LYS A 75 -0.01 3.32 -17.07
CA LYS A 75 -1.10 3.27 -16.10
C LYS A 75 -1.06 4.49 -15.22
N THR A 76 -2.20 4.79 -14.59
CA THR A 76 -2.32 5.87 -13.61
C THR A 76 -2.53 5.29 -12.22
N CYS A 77 -1.64 5.61 -11.29
CA CYS A 77 -1.68 5.16 -9.90
C CYS A 77 -1.93 6.37 -9.00
N ILE A 78 -2.80 6.22 -8.00
CA ILE A 78 -2.92 7.18 -6.91
C ILE A 78 -2.31 6.61 -5.63
N ILE A 79 -1.54 7.43 -4.93
CA ILE A 79 -1.02 7.16 -3.60
C ILE A 79 -1.62 8.20 -2.65
N VAL A 80 -2.50 7.74 -1.77
CA VAL A 80 -3.12 8.57 -0.75
C VAL A 80 -2.26 8.54 0.51
N VAL A 81 -1.85 9.71 0.97
CA VAL A 81 -0.99 9.90 2.14
C VAL A 81 -1.68 10.72 3.23
N GLN A 82 -1.13 10.63 4.45
CA GLN A 82 -1.48 11.53 5.57
C GLN A 82 -1.22 13.00 5.16
N ASN A 83 -1.87 13.95 5.83
CA ASN A 83 -1.69 15.39 5.57
C ASN A 83 -0.32 15.92 6.03
N ASP A 84 0.75 15.39 5.44
CA ASP A 84 2.14 15.60 5.82
C ASP A 84 2.99 15.76 4.55
N ASP A 85 3.67 16.89 4.42
CA ASP A 85 4.53 17.19 3.27
C ASP A 85 5.79 16.32 3.23
N GLU A 86 6.27 15.82 4.37
CA GLU A 86 7.45 14.94 4.40
C GLU A 86 7.15 13.58 3.77
N LEU A 87 5.93 13.05 3.96
CA LEU A 87 5.49 11.83 3.30
C LEU A 87 5.33 12.00 1.80
N VAL A 88 4.80 13.15 1.36
CA VAL A 88 4.71 13.51 -0.07
C VAL A 88 6.11 13.57 -0.67
N ALA A 89 7.02 14.34 -0.06
CA ALA A 89 8.40 14.50 -0.52
C ALA A 89 9.17 13.16 -0.53
N SER A 90 8.94 12.31 0.47
CA SER A 90 9.51 10.95 0.53
C SER A 90 9.09 10.10 -0.66
N TRP A 91 7.81 10.12 -1.04
CA TRP A 91 7.34 9.39 -2.22
C TRP A 91 7.92 9.95 -3.51
N GLN A 92 7.91 11.28 -3.69
CA GLN A 92 8.53 11.92 -4.86
C GLN A 92 9.99 11.51 -5.01
N PHE A 93 10.77 11.61 -3.93
CA PHE A 93 12.17 11.19 -3.91
C PHE A 93 12.36 9.73 -4.35
N HIS A 94 11.54 8.80 -3.84
CA HIS A 94 11.66 7.39 -4.22
C HIS A 94 11.38 7.16 -5.71
N PHE A 95 10.35 7.81 -6.27
CA PHE A 95 10.07 7.68 -7.70
C PHE A 95 11.13 8.34 -8.58
N ASP A 96 11.60 9.53 -8.20
CA ASP A 96 12.64 10.27 -8.93
C ASP A 96 13.97 9.52 -9.00
N VAL A 97 14.32 8.78 -7.94
CA VAL A 97 15.59 8.05 -7.86
C VAL A 97 15.50 6.65 -8.45
N LEU A 98 14.36 5.96 -8.29
CA LEU A 98 14.26 4.52 -8.56
C LEU A 98 13.50 4.19 -9.86
N THR A 99 12.86 5.17 -10.48
CA THR A 99 11.97 4.92 -11.62
C THR A 99 12.08 6.02 -12.68
N ASN A 100 11.53 5.75 -13.87
CA ASN A 100 11.36 6.76 -14.93
C ASN A 100 9.89 7.20 -15.06
N LEU A 101 9.08 7.00 -14.02
CA LEU A 101 7.65 7.35 -14.05
C LEU A 101 7.46 8.85 -13.82
N THR A 102 6.46 9.44 -14.48
CA THR A 102 6.07 10.82 -14.19
C THR A 102 5.26 10.89 -12.89
N VAL A 103 5.56 11.87 -12.04
CA VAL A 103 4.94 12.04 -10.72
C VAL A 103 4.29 13.42 -10.65
N GLY A 104 3.04 13.49 -10.21
CA GLY A 104 2.34 14.72 -9.88
C GLY A 104 1.80 14.70 -8.45
N VAL A 105 1.67 15.88 -7.85
CA VAL A 105 1.07 16.03 -6.52
C VAL A 105 -0.28 16.74 -6.66
N LEU A 106 -1.34 16.15 -6.12
CA LEU A 106 -2.66 16.76 -6.18
C LEU A 106 -2.74 17.97 -5.23
N GLY A 107 -3.21 19.12 -5.72
CA GLY A 107 -3.40 20.34 -4.92
C GLY A 107 -2.21 21.31 -4.92
N SER A 108 -1.07 20.97 -5.53
CA SER A 108 -0.12 21.99 -5.98
C SER A 108 -0.74 22.79 -7.15
N ASN A 109 -0.33 24.04 -7.34
CA ASN A 109 -0.79 24.95 -8.40
C ASN A 109 -0.47 24.49 -9.85
N THR A 110 -0.40 23.20 -10.09
CA THR A 110 -0.26 22.61 -11.42
C THR A 110 -1.62 22.66 -12.09
N SER A 111 -1.74 23.64 -13.00
CA SER A 111 -2.56 23.55 -14.20
C SER A 111 -2.71 22.09 -14.64
N ILE A 112 -3.95 21.71 -14.96
CA ILE A 112 -4.34 20.45 -15.60
C ILE A 112 -3.18 19.99 -16.48
N LEU A 113 -2.46 18.95 -16.05
CA LEU A 113 -1.37 18.39 -16.85
C LEU A 113 -2.01 17.93 -18.17
N GLU A 114 -1.43 18.32 -19.31
CA GLU A 114 -1.96 17.98 -20.64
C GLU A 114 -2.14 16.46 -20.81
N SER A 115 -1.40 15.67 -20.03
CA SER A 115 -1.61 14.23 -19.80
C SER A 115 -1.48 13.91 -18.30
N PRO A 116 -2.29 12.98 -17.75
CA PRO A 116 -2.15 12.59 -16.35
C PRO A 116 -0.80 11.88 -16.12
N PRO A 117 -0.10 12.18 -15.02
CA PRO A 117 1.15 11.51 -14.70
C PRO A 117 0.92 10.04 -14.36
N ASN A 118 1.96 9.22 -14.43
CA ASN A 118 1.87 7.82 -14.04
C ASN A 118 1.51 7.66 -12.56
N ILE A 119 2.10 8.50 -11.71
CA ILE A 119 1.91 8.49 -10.26
C ILE A 119 1.29 9.83 -9.83
N ILE A 120 0.20 9.76 -9.09
CA ILE A 120 -0.44 10.91 -8.44
C ILE A 120 -0.33 10.71 -6.94
N ILE A 121 0.32 11.63 -6.24
CA ILE A 121 0.41 11.62 -4.78
C ILE A 121 -0.59 12.64 -4.25
N ALA A 122 -1.46 12.23 -3.33
CA ALA A 122 -2.50 13.09 -2.78
C ALA A 122 -2.59 12.97 -1.27
N LYS A 123 -2.57 14.10 -0.58
CA LYS A 123 -2.99 14.15 0.83
C LYS A 123 -4.49 13.87 0.91
N TRP A 124 -4.91 13.10 1.90
CA TRP A 124 -6.34 12.75 2.02
C TRP A 124 -7.26 13.97 2.17
N ALA A 125 -6.81 15.06 2.81
CA ALA A 125 -7.61 16.28 2.91
C ALA A 125 -7.81 16.97 1.55
N THR A 126 -6.84 16.87 0.64
CA THR A 126 -6.96 17.43 -0.72
C THR A 126 -7.99 16.68 -1.54
N LEU A 127 -8.08 15.35 -1.39
CA LEU A 127 -9.11 14.54 -2.06
C LEU A 127 -10.51 14.86 -1.57
N ARG A 128 -10.65 15.26 -0.31
CA ARG A 128 -11.94 15.73 0.23
C ARG A 128 -12.39 17.05 -0.38
N SER A 129 -11.46 17.96 -0.68
CA SER A 129 -11.76 19.32 -1.14
C SER A 129 -11.87 19.47 -2.65
N THR A 130 -11.44 18.48 -3.42
CA THR A 130 -11.44 18.54 -4.89
C THR A 130 -12.47 17.57 -5.48
N ILE A 131 -13.32 18.06 -6.40
CA ILE A 131 -14.20 17.24 -7.24
C ILE A 131 -13.37 16.24 -8.09
N ASP A 132 -12.07 16.51 -8.21
CA ASP A 132 -11.11 15.76 -9.02
C ASP A 132 -10.68 14.40 -8.43
N GLY A 133 -11.05 14.07 -7.18
CA GLY A 133 -10.70 12.78 -6.56
C GLY A 133 -11.16 11.54 -7.37
N ASN A 134 -12.21 11.71 -8.18
CA ASN A 134 -12.76 10.71 -9.11
C ASN A 134 -12.59 11.09 -10.59
N LYS A 135 -11.85 12.16 -10.90
CA LYS A 135 -11.67 12.63 -12.30
C LYS A 135 -10.84 11.67 -13.14
N TYR A 136 -9.99 10.88 -12.49
CA TYR A 136 -9.16 9.88 -13.14
C TYR A 136 -9.61 8.49 -12.73
N ASN A 137 -9.67 7.59 -13.72
CA ASN A 137 -9.74 6.16 -13.45
C ASN A 137 -8.33 5.68 -13.12
N TYR A 138 -8.09 5.41 -11.84
CA TYR A 138 -6.81 4.86 -11.39
C TYR A 138 -6.76 3.35 -11.63
N ASP A 139 -5.67 2.89 -12.25
CA ASP A 139 -5.35 1.47 -12.38
C ASP A 139 -4.95 0.85 -11.04
N TYR A 140 -4.31 1.64 -10.19
CA TYR A 140 -3.86 1.26 -8.86
C TYR A 140 -4.18 2.33 -7.83
N ILE A 141 -4.77 1.92 -6.71
CA ILE A 141 -5.08 2.77 -5.58
C ILE A 141 -4.30 2.25 -4.38
N ILE A 142 -3.38 3.09 -3.88
CA ILE A 142 -2.48 2.76 -2.78
C ILE A 142 -2.76 3.70 -1.63
N ILE A 143 -2.86 3.14 -0.43
CA ILE A 143 -3.10 3.86 0.82
C ILE A 143 -1.84 3.74 1.68
N ASP A 144 -1.16 4.86 1.89
CA ASP A 144 -0.02 4.95 2.81
C ASP A 144 -0.52 5.33 4.21
N ASN A 145 -0.77 4.30 5.02
CA ASN A 145 -1.22 4.44 6.40
C ASN A 145 -0.05 4.53 7.41
N ARG A 146 1.18 4.86 6.98
CA ARG A 146 2.29 5.06 7.93
C ARG A 146 2.06 6.24 8.89
N GLY A 147 1.34 7.27 8.44
CA GLY A 147 0.93 8.41 9.26
C GLY A 147 -0.36 8.18 10.08
N LEU A 148 -0.84 6.94 10.18
CA LEU A 148 -2.04 6.54 10.95
C LEU A 148 -3.33 7.23 10.51
N MET A 149 -3.42 7.63 9.25
CA MET A 149 -4.57 8.37 8.72
C MET A 149 -5.86 7.56 8.78
N MET A 150 -5.79 6.23 8.68
CA MET A 150 -6.96 5.34 8.75
C MET A 150 -7.57 5.24 10.15
N SER A 151 -6.91 5.73 11.19
CA SER A 151 -7.52 5.88 12.52
C SER A 151 -8.40 7.12 12.63
N ASN A 152 -8.34 8.03 11.64
CA ASN A 152 -9.17 9.23 11.60
C ASN A 152 -10.51 8.94 10.90
N ASN A 153 -11.62 9.14 11.62
CA ASN A 153 -12.97 8.88 11.10
C ASN A 153 -13.33 9.70 9.84
N PHE A 154 -12.85 10.94 9.73
CA PHE A 154 -13.09 11.77 8.54
C PHE A 154 -12.30 11.25 7.33
N CYS A 155 -11.04 10.88 7.55
CA CYS A 155 -10.22 10.25 6.51
C CYS A 155 -10.87 8.94 6.04
N MET A 156 -11.24 8.06 6.97
CA MET A 156 -11.89 6.79 6.63
C MET A 156 -13.21 6.97 5.89
N SER A 157 -14.04 7.94 6.30
CA SER A 157 -15.30 8.22 5.58
C SER A 157 -15.03 8.66 4.14
N MET A 158 -14.00 9.49 3.92
CA MET A 158 -13.59 9.92 2.57
C MET A 158 -13.02 8.75 1.76
N LEU A 159 -12.16 7.92 2.36
CA LEU A 159 -11.59 6.76 1.68
C LEU A 159 -12.69 5.78 1.25
N LEU A 160 -13.65 5.49 2.12
CA LEU A 160 -14.77 4.60 1.79
C LEU A 160 -15.66 5.22 0.71
N SER A 161 -15.99 6.51 0.78
CA SER A 161 -16.86 7.14 -0.22
C SER A 161 -16.29 7.13 -1.64
N ASN A 162 -14.96 7.08 -1.79
CA ASN A 162 -14.31 7.14 -3.11
C ASN A 162 -13.74 5.79 -3.57
N TYR A 163 -13.19 5.02 -2.63
CA TYR A 163 -12.30 3.89 -2.90
C TYR A 163 -12.71 2.58 -2.21
N GLU A 164 -13.90 2.50 -1.62
CA GLU A 164 -14.44 1.23 -1.13
C GLU A 164 -14.41 0.16 -2.23
N ASN A 165 -13.91 -1.03 -1.90
CA ASN A 165 -13.69 -2.17 -2.79
C ASN A 165 -12.73 -1.94 -3.97
N LYS A 166 -11.99 -0.84 -3.99
CA LYS A 166 -11.11 -0.47 -5.12
C LYS A 166 -9.62 -0.40 -4.74
N VAL A 167 -9.30 -0.37 -3.45
CA VAL A 167 -7.90 -0.27 -3.01
C VAL A 167 -7.16 -1.56 -3.37
N ASN A 168 -5.94 -1.42 -3.92
CA ASN A 168 -5.10 -2.56 -4.28
C ASN A 168 -3.99 -2.81 -3.26
N LEU A 169 -3.51 -1.76 -2.59
CA LEU A 169 -2.44 -1.89 -1.61
C LEU A 169 -2.64 -0.94 -0.43
N ILE A 170 -2.56 -1.47 0.79
CA ILE A 170 -2.34 -0.66 2.00
C ILE A 170 -0.92 -0.89 2.48
N ILE A 171 -0.17 0.19 2.71
CA ILE A 171 1.12 0.17 3.38
C ILE A 171 0.88 0.65 4.81
N SER A 172 1.24 -0.16 5.81
CA SER A 172 1.13 0.25 7.21
C SER A 172 2.44 0.10 7.96
N SER A 173 2.63 1.00 8.92
CA SER A 173 3.72 0.93 9.91
C SER A 173 3.25 0.40 11.26
N ASN A 174 1.93 0.34 11.46
CA ASN A 174 1.31 -0.31 12.59
C ASN A 174 0.72 -1.63 12.13
N ASP A 175 0.71 -2.61 13.01
CA ASP A 175 0.01 -3.85 12.74
C ASP A 175 -1.49 -3.58 12.55
N VAL A 176 -2.00 -3.72 11.33
CA VAL A 176 -3.43 -3.53 11.04
C VAL A 176 -4.32 -4.50 11.80
N THR A 177 -3.74 -5.58 12.32
CA THR A 177 -4.44 -6.57 13.11
C THR A 177 -4.43 -6.30 14.61
N SER A 178 -3.72 -5.25 15.07
CA SER A 178 -3.77 -4.85 16.48
C SER A 178 -5.09 -4.19 16.87
N ASP A 179 -5.85 -3.70 15.88
CA ASP A 179 -7.12 -3.01 16.07
C ASP A 179 -8.17 -3.57 15.11
N LEU A 180 -9.25 -4.11 15.66
CA LEU A 180 -10.26 -4.81 14.87
C LEU A 180 -11.00 -3.87 13.92
N LYS A 181 -11.11 -2.58 14.29
CA LYS A 181 -11.76 -1.58 13.46
C LYS A 181 -10.87 -1.17 12.30
N LEU A 182 -9.57 -1.05 12.51
CA LEU A 182 -8.57 -0.82 11.47
C LEU A 182 -8.51 -2.00 10.49
N LEU A 183 -8.52 -3.23 11.00
CA LEU A 183 -8.58 -4.44 10.18
C LEU A 183 -9.85 -4.46 9.32
N HIS A 184 -11.02 -4.26 9.94
CA HIS A 184 -12.31 -4.19 9.25
C HIS A 184 -12.30 -3.15 8.12
N ASN A 185 -11.87 -1.93 8.44
CA ASN A 185 -11.78 -0.84 7.48
C ASN A 185 -10.82 -1.15 6.33
N SER A 186 -9.68 -1.80 6.61
CA SER A 186 -8.69 -2.20 5.61
C SER A 186 -9.26 -3.22 4.63
N LEU A 187 -9.92 -4.27 5.14
CA LEU A 187 -10.56 -5.29 4.31
C LEU A 187 -11.71 -4.73 3.49
N ARG A 188 -12.48 -3.79 4.06
CA ARG A 188 -13.56 -3.09 3.37
C ARG A 188 -13.06 -2.25 2.20
N LEU A 189 -11.97 -1.52 2.39
CA LEU A 189 -11.34 -0.74 1.29
C LEU A 189 -10.86 -1.65 0.15
N GLY A 190 -10.34 -2.84 0.50
CA GLY A 190 -9.86 -3.84 -0.45
C GLY A 190 -10.92 -4.76 -1.06
N GLY A 191 -12.18 -4.65 -0.65
CA GLY A 191 -13.25 -5.54 -1.13
C GLY A 191 -13.07 -7.00 -0.73
N ARG A 192 -12.46 -7.24 0.44
CA ARG A 192 -12.21 -8.58 0.99
C ARG A 192 -13.16 -8.97 2.12
N LEU A 193 -14.19 -8.17 2.39
CA LEU A 193 -15.24 -8.54 3.34
C LEU A 193 -16.39 -9.22 2.60
N GLU A 194 -16.88 -10.32 3.15
CA GLU A 194 -18.20 -10.82 2.77
C GLU A 194 -19.29 -9.81 3.12
N HIS A 195 -20.38 -9.80 2.35
CA HIS A 195 -21.46 -8.83 2.50
C HIS A 195 -22.02 -8.75 3.93
N GLN A 196 -22.16 -9.91 4.59
CA GLN A 196 -22.64 -10.00 5.97
C GLN A 196 -21.72 -9.32 7.00
N TYR A 197 -20.44 -9.14 6.67
CA TYR A 197 -19.44 -8.53 7.54
C TYR A 197 -19.11 -7.07 7.21
N GLU A 198 -19.79 -6.46 6.22
CA GLU A 198 -19.65 -5.03 5.93
C GLU A 198 -20.00 -4.16 7.14
N GLN A 199 -20.98 -4.60 7.94
CA GLN A 199 -21.32 -3.96 9.20
C GLN A 199 -20.33 -4.35 10.29
N PHE A 200 -19.64 -3.35 10.84
CA PHE A 200 -18.61 -3.56 11.85
C PHE A 200 -19.12 -4.35 13.07
N LYS A 201 -20.34 -4.11 13.54
CA LYS A 201 -20.91 -4.86 14.69
C LYS A 201 -21.02 -6.36 14.41
N VAL A 202 -21.33 -6.75 13.17
CA VAL A 202 -21.43 -8.17 12.78
C VAL A 202 -20.03 -8.76 12.67
N PHE A 203 -19.09 -8.04 12.05
CA PHE A 203 -17.68 -8.43 12.00
C PHE A 203 -17.10 -8.63 13.41
N GLU A 204 -17.29 -7.65 14.30
CA GLU A 204 -16.84 -7.68 15.70
C GLU A 204 -17.46 -8.82 16.51
N SER A 205 -18.68 -9.24 16.18
CA SER A 205 -19.31 -10.38 16.86
C SER A 205 -18.68 -11.73 16.50
N LYS A 206 -18.15 -11.87 15.28
CA LYS A 206 -17.49 -13.11 14.80
C LYS A 206 -16.00 -13.11 15.11
N TYR A 207 -15.32 -12.03 14.76
CA TYR A 207 -13.87 -11.93 14.84
C TYR A 207 -13.47 -11.29 16.17
N LYS A 208 -12.59 -11.97 16.89
CA LYS A 208 -11.96 -11.44 18.10
C LYS A 208 -10.46 -11.41 17.86
N LEU A 209 -9.83 -10.31 18.21
CA LEU A 209 -8.38 -10.27 18.32
C LEU A 209 -7.97 -11.07 19.57
N PRO A 210 -6.85 -11.79 19.55
CA PRO A 210 -6.34 -12.46 20.74
C PRO A 210 -6.09 -11.44 21.85
N ASP A 211 -6.41 -11.79 23.10
CA ASP A 211 -6.12 -10.91 24.24
C ASP A 211 -4.60 -10.71 24.32
N SER A 212 -4.15 -9.51 24.68
CA SER A 212 -2.75 -9.21 25.03
C SER A 212 -2.10 -10.27 25.92
N LYS A 213 -2.87 -10.89 26.83
CA LYS A 213 -2.43 -11.99 27.68
C LYS A 213 -2.27 -13.32 26.93
N ASP A 214 -3.12 -13.60 25.96
CA ASP A 214 -3.07 -14.82 25.14
C ASP A 214 -1.89 -14.78 24.15
N VAL A 215 -1.57 -13.58 23.66
CA VAL A 215 -0.39 -13.24 22.85
C VAL A 215 0.89 -13.47 23.66
N LEU A 216 0.94 -12.97 24.91
CA LEU A 216 2.09 -13.15 25.81
C LEU A 216 2.27 -14.60 26.30
N ASN A 217 1.17 -15.35 26.44
CA ASN A 217 1.17 -16.73 26.93
C ASN A 217 1.37 -17.80 25.83
N LYS A 218 1.65 -17.40 24.57
CA LYS A 218 1.81 -18.31 23.41
C LYS A 218 0.62 -19.27 23.19
N ILE A 219 -0.57 -18.95 23.70
CA ILE A 219 -1.77 -19.80 23.52
C ILE A 219 -2.34 -19.58 22.12
N ALA A 220 -2.21 -18.37 21.58
CA ALA A 220 -2.30 -18.12 20.14
C ALA A 220 -0.89 -18.17 19.57
N ASP A 221 -0.62 -19.12 18.68
CA ASP A 221 0.63 -19.19 17.95
C ASP A 221 0.67 -18.00 16.96
N LEU A 222 1.19 -16.88 17.44
CA LEU A 222 1.44 -15.67 16.65
C LEU A 222 2.31 -16.00 15.45
N GLU A 223 3.22 -16.98 15.58
CA GLU A 223 4.00 -17.46 14.47
C GLU A 223 3.09 -18.11 13.42
N GLN A 224 2.09 -18.94 13.74
CA GLN A 224 1.12 -19.39 12.72
C GLN A 224 0.23 -18.27 12.17
N TYR A 225 -0.17 -17.31 13.00
CA TYR A 225 -0.96 -16.15 12.57
C TYR A 225 -0.20 -15.21 11.62
N PHE A 226 1.12 -15.07 11.82
CA PHE A 226 2.03 -14.23 11.01
C PHE A 226 2.78 -15.00 9.90
N LEU A 227 3.09 -16.30 10.09
CA LEU A 227 3.78 -17.21 9.13
C LEU A 227 2.82 -17.71 8.06
N LYS A 228 1.52 -17.84 8.37
CA LYS A 228 0.51 -17.91 7.34
C LYS A 228 0.42 -16.53 6.69
N ARG A 229 1.38 -16.27 5.79
CA ARG A 229 1.27 -15.34 4.65
C ARG A 229 0.14 -15.77 3.67
N GLU A 230 -0.87 -16.46 4.19
CA GLU A 230 -2.13 -16.77 3.53
C GLU A 230 -3.03 -15.57 3.79
N MET A 231 -3.81 -15.19 2.79
CA MET A 231 -4.47 -13.91 2.79
C MET A 231 -5.42 -13.81 3.99
N ILE A 232 -5.60 -12.60 4.54
CA ILE A 232 -6.70 -12.35 5.48
C ILE A 232 -8.07 -12.70 4.84
N SER A 233 -8.15 -12.74 3.51
CA SER A 233 -9.32 -13.25 2.77
C SER A 233 -9.57 -14.75 2.92
N ASP A 234 -8.59 -15.55 3.33
CA ASP A 234 -8.74 -17.00 3.49
C ASP A 234 -9.41 -17.36 4.83
N PHE A 235 -9.64 -16.36 5.70
CA PHE A 235 -10.41 -16.46 6.94
C PHE A 235 -11.77 -15.74 6.88
N CYS A 236 -12.11 -15.13 5.74
CA CYS A 236 -13.42 -14.51 5.51
C CYS A 236 -14.43 -15.58 5.09
#